data_AF-A0A6M3Y0H2-F1
#
_entry.id   AF-A0A6M3Y0H2-F1
#
_cell.length_a   1.000
_cell.length_b   1.000
_cell.length_c   1.000
_cell.angle_alpha   90.00
_cell.angle_beta   90.00
_cell.angle_gamma   90.00
#
_symmetry.space_group_name_H-M   'P 1'
#
loop_
_entity.id
_entity.type
_entity.pdbx_description
1 polymer ?
#
loop_
_entity_poly.entity_id
_entity_poly.type
_entity_poly.pdbx_seq_one_letter_code
_entity_poly.pdbx_strand_id
1 'polypeptide(L)'
;MMNRFKVFLELEVRDRQGKVIQRHKQRSHSWVRNAYNMLLSELAEVNAGDSIWGAGYLNIKDKGGTLWYGAYPIGTHTARSMLDLGYGYMGAAGSVTNGIVVGSGTAAESFEDYVLQTLIANGISSGQLSYVASAVRNWVYDAGTKVYTISYSRYMNNNSGGIVSVNEVGLIVSAYVAGNVRQWYMSRDKLASTVNIPDTGQLKVTYTIKLTFAG
;
A
#
# COMPACT_ATOMS: atom_id res chain seq x y z
N MET A 1 2.58 -25.44 -10.26
CA MET A 1 2.16 -25.23 -8.85
C MET A 1 1.10 -24.13 -8.82
N MET A 2 -0.08 -24.36 -8.24
CA MET A 2 -1.16 -23.37 -8.25
C MET A 2 -0.83 -22.21 -7.30
N ASN A 3 -0.79 -20.98 -7.82
CA ASN A 3 -0.52 -19.80 -7.00
C ASN A 3 -1.71 -19.49 -6.08
N ARG A 4 -1.57 -19.86 -4.79
CA ARG A 4 -2.60 -19.72 -3.75
C ARG A 4 -2.72 -18.29 -3.23
N PHE A 5 -1.69 -17.46 -3.42
CA PHE A 5 -1.65 -16.07 -2.97
C PHE A 5 -1.89 -15.12 -4.14
N LYS A 6 -2.95 -14.30 -4.04
CA LYS A 6 -3.31 -13.34 -5.08
C LYS A 6 -3.64 -12.01 -4.44
N VAL A 7 -3.18 -10.94 -5.08
CA VAL A 7 -3.46 -9.58 -4.63
C VAL A 7 -4.04 -8.82 -5.81
N PHE A 8 -5.08 -8.04 -5.56
CA PHE A 8 -5.76 -7.25 -6.57
C PHE A 8 -5.84 -5.79 -6.12
N LEU A 9 -5.72 -4.90 -7.10
CA LEU A 9 -5.88 -3.47 -6.96
C LEU A 9 -7.10 -3.05 -7.79
N GLU A 10 -8.05 -2.38 -7.14
CA GLU A 10 -9.26 -1.84 -7.77
C GLU A 10 -9.35 -0.34 -7.51
N LEU A 11 -9.61 0.44 -8.57
CA LEU A 11 -9.86 1.87 -8.50
C LEU A 11 -11.26 2.16 -9.06
N GLU A 12 -12.03 2.97 -8.35
CA GLU A 12 -13.35 3.43 -8.75
C GLU A 12 -13.37 4.96 -8.68
N VAL A 13 -13.61 5.62 -9.81
CA VAL A 13 -13.76 7.07 -9.87
C VAL A 13 -15.24 7.41 -9.93
N ARG A 14 -15.66 8.34 -9.07
CA ARG A 14 -16.99 8.93 -9.05
C ARG A 14 -16.93 10.41 -9.41
N ASP A 15 -17.94 10.86 -10.14
CA ASP A 15 -18.15 12.29 -10.39
C ASP A 15 -18.78 13.00 -9.17
N ARG A 16 -19.05 14.30 -9.33
CA ARG A 16 -19.64 15.15 -8.28
C ARG A 16 -21.06 14.73 -7.85
N GLN A 17 -21.76 13.93 -8.67
CA GLN A 17 -23.07 13.34 -8.34
C GLN A 17 -22.93 11.98 -7.65
N GLY A 18 -21.70 11.48 -7.45
CA GLY A 18 -21.43 10.16 -6.91
C GLY A 18 -21.61 9.02 -7.93
N LYS A 19 -21.84 9.34 -9.22
CA LYS A 19 -21.94 8.33 -10.27
C LYS A 19 -20.55 7.81 -10.62
N VAL A 20 -20.42 6.50 -10.70
CA VAL A 20 -19.18 5.85 -11.14
C VAL A 20 -18.95 6.14 -12.62
N ILE A 21 -17.82 6.75 -12.95
CA ILE A 21 -17.42 7.13 -14.31
C ILE A 21 -16.22 6.37 -14.83
N GLN A 22 -15.41 5.77 -13.95
CA GLN A 22 -14.30 4.90 -14.33
C GLN A 22 -14.14 3.78 -13.32
N ARG A 23 -13.80 2.58 -13.81
CA ARG A 23 -13.33 1.46 -13.01
C ARG A 23 -12.01 0.96 -13.59
N HIS A 24 -11.06 0.65 -12.74
CA HIS A 24 -9.82 -0.03 -13.09
C HIS A 24 -9.62 -1.21 -12.15
N LYS A 25 -9.18 -2.34 -12.68
CA LYS A 25 -8.84 -3.51 -11.89
C LYS A 25 -7.61 -4.18 -12.48
N GLN A 26 -6.62 -4.46 -11.64
CA GLN A 26 -5.46 -5.25 -12.02
C GLN A 26 -5.06 -6.21 -10.90
N ARG A 27 -4.31 -7.25 -11.27
CA ARG A 27 -3.57 -8.03 -10.28
C ARG A 27 -2.38 -7.18 -9.81
N SER A 28 -2.11 -7.18 -8.52
CA SER A 28 -0.87 -6.61 -7.98
C SER A 28 0.26 -7.61 -8.16
N HIS A 29 1.38 -7.16 -8.71
CA HIS A 29 2.57 -7.96 -8.97
C HIS A 29 3.83 -7.40 -8.31
N SER A 30 3.65 -6.38 -7.47
CA SER A 30 4.68 -5.35 -7.28
C SER A 30 5.00 -5.19 -5.80
N TRP A 31 4.98 -6.32 -5.08
CA TRP A 31 5.54 -6.39 -3.75
C TRP A 31 7.04 -6.09 -3.85
N VAL A 32 7.47 -5.06 -3.14
CA VAL A 32 8.85 -4.60 -3.20
C VAL A 32 9.71 -5.37 -2.20
N ARG A 33 11.04 -5.25 -2.31
CA ARG A 33 12.01 -5.93 -1.44
C ARG A 33 11.65 -5.83 0.04
N ASN A 34 11.22 -4.67 0.52
CA ASN A 34 10.83 -4.49 1.93
C ASN A 34 9.79 -5.51 2.40
N ALA A 35 8.80 -5.86 1.56
CA ALA A 35 7.78 -6.84 1.92
C ALA A 35 8.35 -8.25 2.03
N TYR A 36 9.26 -8.62 1.13
CA TYR A 36 9.93 -9.91 1.17
C TYR A 36 10.95 -9.99 2.30
N ASN A 37 11.65 -8.90 2.59
CA ASN A 37 12.55 -8.83 3.75
C ASN A 37 11.76 -8.99 5.05
N MET A 38 10.60 -8.35 5.20
CA MET A 38 9.73 -8.59 6.35
C MET A 38 9.31 -10.07 6.44
N LEU A 39 8.84 -10.65 5.34
CA LEU A 39 8.44 -12.06 5.30
C LEU A 39 9.60 -13.02 5.64
N LEU A 40 10.78 -12.78 5.09
CA LEU A 40 11.97 -13.62 5.31
C LEU A 40 12.50 -13.48 6.74
N SER A 41 12.48 -12.28 7.32
CA SER A 41 12.84 -12.05 8.72
C SER A 41 11.99 -12.92 9.65
N GLU A 42 10.68 -12.96 9.41
CA GLU A 42 9.73 -13.75 10.20
C GLU A 42 9.87 -15.26 9.94
N LEU A 43 9.97 -15.69 8.67
CA LEU A 43 10.08 -17.12 8.32
C LEU A 43 11.39 -17.76 8.75
N ALA A 44 12.49 -17.01 8.73
CA ALA A 44 13.80 -17.50 9.14
C ALA A 44 14.09 -17.23 10.63
N GLU A 45 13.21 -16.52 11.34
CA GLU A 45 13.39 -16.14 12.75
C GLU A 45 14.69 -15.35 13.00
N VAL A 46 15.02 -14.43 12.08
CA VAL A 46 16.26 -13.64 12.12
C VAL A 46 15.99 -12.13 12.19
N ASN A 47 16.96 -11.41 12.75
CA ASN A 47 16.96 -9.96 12.83
C ASN A 47 17.32 -9.30 11.49
N ALA A 48 16.87 -8.06 11.28
CA ALA A 48 17.36 -7.20 10.18
C ALA A 48 18.80 -6.74 10.43
N GLY A 49 19.78 -7.64 10.42
CA GLY A 49 21.15 -7.34 10.86
C GLY A 49 21.99 -6.55 9.87
N ASP A 50 21.58 -6.43 8.61
CA ASP A 50 22.47 -5.99 7.54
C ASP A 50 22.40 -4.49 7.27
N SER A 51 23.55 -3.81 7.30
CA SER A 51 23.66 -2.38 7.00
C SER A 51 23.75 -2.04 5.50
N ILE A 52 23.73 -3.05 4.62
CA ILE A 52 23.91 -2.89 3.17
C ILE A 52 22.57 -3.15 2.45
N TRP A 53 22.13 -2.22 1.60
CA TRP A 53 20.99 -2.46 0.71
C TRP A 53 21.42 -3.26 -0.51
N GLY A 54 20.89 -4.46 -0.69
CA GLY A 54 21.20 -5.26 -1.87
C GLY A 54 20.76 -6.71 -1.75
N ALA A 55 20.94 -7.49 -2.82
CA ALA A 55 20.63 -8.92 -2.81
C ALA A 55 21.40 -9.65 -1.70
N GLY A 56 20.72 -10.54 -0.98
CA GLY A 56 21.30 -11.30 0.13
C GLY A 56 21.31 -10.60 1.48
N TYR A 57 20.87 -9.34 1.57
CA TYR A 57 20.84 -8.57 2.82
C TYR A 57 19.43 -8.31 3.33
N LEU A 58 19.26 -8.41 4.65
CA LEU A 58 18.01 -8.25 5.36
C LEU A 58 17.96 -6.94 6.16
N ASN A 59 17.16 -6.00 5.66
CA ASN A 59 16.88 -4.70 6.27
C ASN A 59 15.62 -4.08 5.66
N ILE A 60 15.25 -2.90 6.15
CA ILE A 60 14.17 -2.08 5.58
C ILE A 60 14.73 -0.76 5.07
N LYS A 61 14.39 -0.38 3.84
CA LYS A 61 14.55 0.99 3.36
C LYS A 61 13.24 1.73 3.51
N ASP A 62 13.20 2.74 4.36
CA ASP A 62 11.99 3.53 4.58
C ASP A 62 11.68 4.45 3.39
N LYS A 63 10.52 5.10 3.44
CA LYS A 63 10.06 6.01 2.38
C LYS A 63 10.96 7.25 2.18
N GLY A 64 11.85 7.56 3.12
CA GLY A 64 12.85 8.61 3.03
C GLY A 64 14.20 8.12 2.48
N GLY A 65 14.34 6.82 2.22
CA GLY A 65 15.58 6.19 1.77
C GLY A 65 16.53 5.77 2.89
N THR A 66 16.13 5.94 4.17
CA THR A 66 16.95 5.53 5.32
C THR A 66 16.89 4.01 5.47
N LEU A 67 18.05 3.39 5.70
CA LEU A 67 18.14 1.96 6.02
C LEU A 67 17.98 1.74 7.52
N TRP A 68 17.07 0.82 7.87
CA TRP A 68 16.80 0.38 9.22
C TRP A 68 17.23 -1.08 9.38
N TYR A 69 18.14 -1.30 10.32
CA TYR A 69 18.76 -2.57 10.66
C TYR A 69 19.13 -2.58 12.15
N GLY A 70 19.27 -3.76 12.77
CA GLY A 70 19.62 -3.91 14.18
C GLY A 70 19.30 -5.29 14.74
N ALA A 71 19.32 -5.40 16.08
CA ALA A 71 19.14 -6.65 16.82
C ALA A 71 17.67 -7.08 17.01
N TYR A 72 16.79 -6.70 16.07
CA TYR A 72 15.35 -7.03 16.13
C TYR A 72 14.84 -7.53 14.78
N PRO A 73 13.84 -8.42 14.76
CA PRO A 73 13.17 -8.85 13.53
C PRO A 73 12.37 -7.70 12.91
N ILE A 74 12.06 -7.85 11.63
CA ILE A 74 11.16 -6.95 10.89
C ILE A 74 9.76 -7.51 11.03
N GLY A 75 8.85 -6.78 11.68
CA GLY A 75 7.56 -7.36 11.98
C GLY A 75 6.57 -6.43 12.64
N THR A 76 5.52 -7.01 13.21
CA THR A 76 4.51 -6.27 13.97
C THR A 76 4.96 -6.08 15.42
N HIS A 77 4.76 -4.89 15.99
CA HIS A 77 5.05 -4.60 17.39
C HIS A 77 3.92 -5.08 18.32
N THR A 78 4.24 -5.89 19.34
CA THR A 78 3.25 -6.48 20.27
C THR A 78 2.57 -5.46 21.19
N ALA A 79 3.20 -4.33 21.50
CA ALA A 79 2.62 -3.33 22.41
C ALA A 79 1.61 -2.38 21.76
N ARG A 80 1.27 -2.57 20.47
CA ARG A 80 0.32 -1.69 19.76
C ARG A 80 -0.61 -2.49 18.86
N SER A 81 -1.88 -2.10 18.82
CA SER A 81 -2.81 -2.60 17.82
C SER A 81 -2.39 -2.09 16.45
N MET A 82 -1.89 -2.98 15.60
CA MET A 82 -1.56 -2.68 14.20
C MET A 82 -2.80 -2.45 13.32
N LEU A 83 -3.97 -2.40 13.96
CA LEU A 83 -5.28 -2.19 13.35
C LEU A 83 -5.81 -0.78 13.60
N ASP A 84 -5.17 -0.03 14.51
CA ASP A 84 -5.57 1.32 14.85
C ASP A 84 -5.13 2.31 13.78
N LEU A 85 -5.87 3.42 13.65
CA LEU A 85 -5.48 4.51 12.76
C LEU A 85 -4.07 5.03 13.12
N GLY A 86 -3.23 5.21 12.10
CA GLY A 86 -1.81 5.58 12.23
C GLY A 86 -0.85 4.39 12.34
N TYR A 87 -1.35 3.16 12.51
CA TYR A 87 -0.55 1.93 12.56
C TYR A 87 -0.89 0.97 11.43
N GLY A 88 -0.02 -0.03 11.22
CA GLY A 88 -0.16 -1.01 10.16
C GLY A 88 -0.49 -0.36 8.82
N TYR A 89 -1.58 -0.82 8.20
CA TYR A 89 -2.08 -0.31 6.92
C TYR A 89 -3.21 0.74 7.06
N MET A 90 -3.49 1.21 8.27
CA MET A 90 -4.65 2.08 8.54
C MET A 90 -4.21 3.55 8.59
N GLY A 91 -4.25 4.25 7.46
CA GLY A 91 -3.88 5.66 7.37
C GLY A 91 -4.97 6.59 7.92
N ALA A 92 -4.57 7.57 8.75
CA ALA A 92 -5.45 8.63 9.26
C ALA A 92 -5.87 9.64 8.16
N ALA A 93 -6.94 10.40 8.37
CA ALA A 93 -7.32 11.48 7.46
C ALA A 93 -6.17 12.49 7.29
N GLY A 94 -5.96 12.96 6.07
CA GLY A 94 -4.87 13.88 5.73
C GLY A 94 -3.47 13.27 5.69
N SER A 95 -3.29 12.01 6.10
CA SER A 95 -1.97 11.39 6.19
C SER A 95 -1.59 10.58 4.94
N VAL A 96 -0.35 10.72 4.49
CA VAL A 96 0.30 9.89 3.48
C VAL A 96 1.42 9.01 4.07
N THR A 97 1.45 8.84 5.39
CA THR A 97 2.53 8.10 6.09
C THR A 97 2.36 6.59 6.07
N ASN A 98 1.13 6.10 6.02
CA ASN A 98 0.79 4.67 6.01
C ASN A 98 -0.57 4.44 5.33
N GLY A 99 -0.84 3.18 4.99
CA GLY A 99 -2.01 2.78 4.21
C GLY A 99 -1.85 3.01 2.71
N ILE A 100 -2.97 3.16 2.02
CA ILE A 100 -2.99 3.33 0.57
C ILE A 100 -2.62 4.76 0.20
N VAL A 101 -1.69 4.90 -0.73
CA VAL A 101 -1.28 6.18 -1.36
C VAL A 101 -1.30 6.07 -2.88
N VAL A 102 -1.43 7.20 -3.57
CA VAL A 102 -1.46 7.25 -5.05
C VAL A 102 -0.43 8.23 -5.59
N GLY A 103 0.03 7.98 -6.81
CA GLY A 103 1.06 8.80 -7.46
C GLY A 103 0.80 9.01 -8.95
N SER A 104 1.47 10.01 -9.50
CA SER A 104 1.42 10.36 -10.92
C SER A 104 2.57 9.75 -11.74
N GLY A 105 3.51 9.06 -11.08
CA GLY A 105 4.69 8.49 -11.71
C GLY A 105 4.42 7.44 -12.79
N THR A 106 5.27 7.44 -13.81
CA THR A 106 5.18 6.59 -14.99
C THR A 106 6.31 5.57 -15.12
N ALA A 107 7.33 5.65 -14.26
CA ALA A 107 8.44 4.71 -14.24
C ALA A 107 7.93 3.28 -14.03
N ALA A 108 8.59 2.33 -14.71
CA ALA A 108 8.36 0.92 -14.52
C ALA A 108 8.53 0.53 -13.06
N GLU A 109 7.85 -0.54 -12.67
CA GLU A 109 7.99 -1.14 -11.34
C GLU A 109 9.37 -1.78 -11.22
N SER A 110 9.94 -1.69 -10.03
CA SER A 110 11.16 -2.37 -9.65
C SER A 110 10.96 -3.05 -8.31
N PHE A 111 11.52 -4.25 -8.18
CA PHE A 111 11.63 -4.92 -6.89
C PHE A 111 12.40 -4.07 -5.86
N GLU A 112 13.29 -3.20 -6.32
CA GLU A 112 14.09 -2.30 -5.48
C GLU A 112 13.37 -1.01 -5.07
N ASP A 113 12.14 -0.79 -5.55
CA ASP A 113 11.39 0.40 -5.19
C ASP A 113 11.12 0.44 -3.68
N TYR A 114 11.23 1.62 -3.10
CA TYR A 114 10.95 1.86 -1.68
C TYR A 114 9.98 3.02 -1.45
N VAL A 115 9.55 3.67 -2.54
CA VAL A 115 8.64 4.81 -2.57
C VAL A 115 7.99 4.91 -3.94
N LEU A 116 6.82 5.56 -4.04
CA LEU A 116 6.27 6.00 -5.33
C LEU A 116 7.27 6.91 -6.05
N GLN A 117 7.30 6.86 -7.38
CA GLN A 117 8.13 7.80 -8.15
C GLN A 117 7.67 9.24 -7.92
N THR A 118 6.36 9.48 -7.91
CA THR A 118 5.80 10.81 -7.64
C THR A 118 4.52 10.68 -6.86
N LEU A 119 4.62 10.82 -5.54
CA LEU A 119 3.47 10.85 -4.63
C LEU A 119 2.57 12.05 -4.94
N ILE A 120 1.26 11.81 -5.10
CA ILE A 120 0.26 12.86 -5.09
C ILE A 120 0.01 13.26 -3.64
N ALA A 121 0.42 14.48 -3.29
CA ALA A 121 0.36 14.99 -1.93
C ALA A 121 -1.08 15.14 -1.42
N ASN A 122 -1.23 15.08 -0.10
CA ASN A 122 -2.49 15.42 0.54
C ASN A 122 -2.76 16.92 0.47
N GLY A 123 -3.97 17.30 0.06
CA GLY A 123 -4.45 18.68 0.12
C GLY A 123 -5.49 19.00 -0.95
N ILE A 124 -5.66 20.28 -1.22
CA ILE A 124 -6.64 20.82 -2.18
C ILE A 124 -6.01 21.79 -3.19
N SER A 125 -4.68 21.95 -3.17
CA SER A 125 -4.00 22.74 -4.20
C SER A 125 -3.97 21.96 -5.53
N SER A 126 -3.63 22.66 -6.62
CA SER A 126 -3.52 22.05 -7.95
C SER A 126 -2.67 20.77 -7.91
N GLY A 127 -3.19 19.68 -8.46
CA GLY A 127 -2.52 18.38 -8.50
C GLY A 127 -2.54 17.58 -7.19
N GLN A 128 -3.22 18.04 -6.14
CA GLN A 128 -3.34 17.33 -4.87
C GLN A 128 -4.68 16.60 -4.73
N LEU A 129 -4.72 15.63 -3.82
CA LEU A 129 -5.94 14.94 -3.42
C LEU A 129 -6.13 15.03 -1.92
N SER A 130 -7.37 15.19 -1.45
CA SER A 130 -7.69 15.14 -0.03
C SER A 130 -7.88 13.70 0.40
N TYR A 131 -6.96 13.18 1.22
CA TYR A 131 -6.97 11.80 1.68
C TYR A 131 -7.91 11.62 2.87
N VAL A 132 -8.92 10.77 2.71
CA VAL A 132 -9.83 10.38 3.80
C VAL A 132 -9.13 9.34 4.70
N ALA A 133 -9.58 9.20 5.94
CA ALA A 133 -9.16 8.08 6.78
C ALA A 133 -9.43 6.75 6.07
N SER A 134 -8.56 5.76 6.30
CA SER A 134 -8.74 4.42 5.76
C SER A 134 -10.05 3.83 6.27
N ALA A 135 -10.79 3.17 5.39
CA ALA A 135 -12.01 2.47 5.78
C ALA A 135 -11.68 1.31 6.70
N VAL A 136 -12.66 0.89 7.51
CA VAL A 136 -12.54 -0.30 8.35
C VAL A 136 -12.10 -1.48 7.48
N ARG A 137 -10.99 -2.12 7.86
CA ARG A 137 -10.48 -3.29 7.15
C ARG A 137 -11.52 -4.39 7.20
N ASN A 138 -11.73 -5.04 6.06
CA ASN A 138 -12.55 -6.24 5.98
C ASN A 138 -11.66 -7.49 5.94
N TRP A 139 -11.96 -8.50 6.74
CA TRP A 139 -11.43 -9.85 6.59
C TRP A 139 -12.58 -10.84 6.53
N VAL A 140 -12.52 -11.83 5.65
CA VAL A 140 -13.59 -12.83 5.52
C VAL A 140 -12.97 -14.14 5.05
N TYR A 141 -13.35 -15.24 5.68
CA TYR A 141 -13.17 -16.58 5.12
C TYR A 141 -14.50 -17.04 4.54
N ASP A 142 -14.49 -17.41 3.26
CA ASP A 142 -15.61 -18.05 2.60
C ASP A 142 -15.34 -19.57 2.57
N ALA A 143 -16.13 -20.32 3.34
CA ALA A 143 -16.00 -21.78 3.43
C ALA A 143 -16.39 -22.50 2.13
N GLY A 144 -17.30 -21.94 1.33
CA GLY A 144 -17.74 -22.51 0.06
C GLY A 144 -16.67 -22.41 -1.02
N THR A 145 -15.97 -21.26 -1.09
CA THR A 145 -14.85 -21.08 -2.02
C THR A 145 -13.49 -21.46 -1.43
N LYS A 146 -13.42 -21.70 -0.11
CA LYS A 146 -12.18 -21.92 0.66
C LYS A 146 -11.18 -20.77 0.50
N VAL A 147 -11.66 -19.53 0.41
CA VAL A 147 -10.82 -18.34 0.23
C VAL A 147 -10.85 -17.45 1.46
N TYR A 148 -9.67 -17.14 1.99
CA TYR A 148 -9.49 -16.07 2.97
C TYR A 148 -9.17 -14.77 2.24
N THR A 149 -9.95 -13.72 2.47
CA THR A 149 -9.82 -12.42 1.82
C THR A 149 -9.61 -11.33 2.87
N ILE A 150 -8.61 -10.48 2.66
CA ILE A 150 -8.38 -9.26 3.43
C ILE A 150 -8.44 -8.07 2.47
N SER A 151 -9.25 -7.07 2.77
CA SER A 151 -9.38 -5.86 1.97
C SER A 151 -9.11 -4.59 2.76
N TYR A 152 -8.31 -3.72 2.17
CA TYR A 152 -8.05 -2.35 2.62
C TYR A 152 -8.62 -1.39 1.58
N SER A 153 -9.35 -0.37 2.02
CA SER A 153 -9.89 0.65 1.12
C SER A 153 -9.62 2.05 1.64
N ARG A 154 -9.41 2.98 0.72
CA ARG A 154 -9.24 4.39 1.03
C ARG A 154 -9.86 5.26 -0.03
N TYR A 155 -10.44 6.38 0.41
CA TYR A 155 -11.03 7.39 -0.45
C TYR A 155 -10.12 8.61 -0.54
N MET A 156 -10.05 9.20 -1.72
CA MET A 156 -9.36 10.46 -2.00
C MET A 156 -10.30 11.38 -2.78
N ASN A 157 -10.51 12.60 -2.31
CA ASN A 157 -11.37 13.58 -2.96
C ASN A 157 -10.52 14.55 -3.78
N ASN A 158 -10.90 14.82 -5.02
CA ASN A 158 -10.27 15.84 -5.82
C ASN A 158 -11.05 17.15 -5.69
N ASN A 159 -10.47 18.12 -4.98
CA ASN A 159 -10.97 19.49 -4.91
C ASN A 159 -9.86 20.47 -5.35
N SER A 160 -9.04 20.05 -6.33
CA SER A 160 -7.84 20.77 -6.75
C SER A 160 -8.08 21.84 -7.82
N GLY A 161 -9.33 21.98 -8.29
CA GLY A 161 -9.71 22.90 -9.37
C GLY A 161 -9.41 22.36 -10.77
N GLY A 162 -8.93 21.12 -10.89
CA GLY A 162 -8.60 20.49 -12.17
C GLY A 162 -8.60 18.96 -12.08
N ILE A 163 -8.31 18.30 -13.21
CA ILE A 163 -8.18 16.84 -13.27
C ILE A 163 -6.88 16.42 -12.56
N VAL A 164 -6.94 15.37 -11.75
CA VAL A 164 -5.75 14.70 -11.18
C VAL A 164 -5.59 13.33 -11.82
N SER A 165 -4.42 13.09 -12.40
CA SER A 165 -4.06 11.83 -13.08
C SER A 165 -3.25 10.91 -12.17
N VAL A 166 -3.83 9.75 -11.87
CA VAL A 166 -3.19 8.69 -11.09
C VAL A 166 -2.62 7.62 -12.01
N ASN A 167 -1.40 7.21 -11.74
CA ASN A 167 -0.59 6.33 -12.58
C ASN A 167 0.12 5.21 -11.79
N GLU A 168 0.22 5.34 -10.48
CA GLU A 168 0.78 4.34 -9.57
C GLU A 168 0.07 4.37 -8.22
N VAL A 169 0.10 3.25 -7.49
CA VAL A 169 -0.51 3.10 -6.17
C VAL A 169 0.49 2.41 -5.24
N GLY A 170 0.63 2.91 -4.03
CA GLY A 170 1.48 2.31 -3.01
C GLY A 170 0.67 1.80 -1.83
N LEU A 171 1.15 0.71 -1.22
CA LEU A 171 0.69 0.25 0.08
C LEU A 171 1.81 0.41 1.09
N ILE A 172 1.65 1.33 2.03
CA ILE A 172 2.65 1.61 3.06
C ILE A 172 2.21 0.97 4.37
N VAL A 173 3.13 0.27 5.05
CA VAL A 173 2.91 -0.25 6.41
C VAL A 173 3.61 0.64 7.43
N SER A 174 3.00 0.84 8.59
CA SER A 174 3.62 1.36 9.82
C SER A 174 3.84 0.18 10.77
N ALA A 175 5.08 -0.28 10.88
CA ALA A 175 5.46 -1.53 11.56
C ALA A 175 6.83 -1.41 12.25
N TYR A 176 7.29 -2.48 12.89
CA TYR A 176 8.48 -2.50 13.75
C TYR A 176 9.72 -2.97 13.00
N VAL A 177 10.82 -2.24 13.15
CA VAL A 177 12.15 -2.63 12.70
C VAL A 177 13.19 -1.88 13.53
N ALA A 178 14.31 -2.53 13.84
CA ALA A 178 15.44 -1.90 14.54
C ALA A 178 15.02 -1.16 15.84
N GLY A 179 14.17 -1.79 16.65
CA GLY A 179 13.78 -1.23 17.94
C GLY A 179 12.65 -0.18 17.88
N ASN A 180 12.17 0.20 16.68
CA ASN A 180 11.30 1.36 16.50
C ASN A 180 10.14 1.10 15.53
N VAL A 181 9.07 1.89 15.65
CA VAL A 181 8.01 1.93 14.62
C VAL A 181 8.45 2.84 13.47
N ARG A 182 8.46 2.30 12.27
CA ARG A 182 8.85 2.97 11.01
C ARG A 182 7.81 2.70 9.92
N GLN A 183 7.90 3.45 8.83
CA GLN A 183 6.99 3.31 7.69
C GLN A 183 7.73 3.00 6.39
N TRP A 184 7.28 1.97 5.69
CA TRP A 184 7.88 1.54 4.42
C TRP A 184 6.84 0.99 3.46
N TYR A 185 7.17 1.05 2.18
CA TYR A 185 6.33 0.49 1.13
C TYR A 185 6.41 -1.03 1.15
N MET A 186 5.24 -1.66 1.11
CA MET A 186 5.08 -3.09 0.90
C MET A 186 4.86 -3.40 -0.57
N SER A 187 4.16 -2.53 -1.29
CA SER A 187 4.02 -2.59 -2.74
C SER A 187 4.08 -1.22 -3.40
N ARG A 188 4.48 -1.20 -4.66
CA ARG A 188 4.35 -0.07 -5.59
C ARG A 188 3.82 -0.60 -6.91
N ASP A 189 2.54 -0.38 -7.16
CA ASP A 189 1.84 -0.88 -8.32
C ASP A 189 1.68 0.21 -9.39
N LYS A 190 2.33 0.04 -10.54
CA LYS A 190 2.11 0.83 -11.74
C LYS A 190 0.77 0.46 -12.36
N LEU A 191 -0.05 1.47 -12.65
CA LEU A 191 -1.33 1.25 -13.30
C LEU A 191 -1.14 0.99 -14.79
N ALA A 192 -1.87 0.00 -15.33
CA ALA A 192 -1.87 -0.32 -16.76
C ALA A 192 -2.47 0.81 -17.63
N SER A 193 -3.24 1.70 -17.03
CA SER A 193 -3.77 2.90 -17.67
C SER A 193 -3.91 4.02 -16.64
N THR A 194 -3.74 5.27 -17.08
CA THR A 194 -4.00 6.44 -16.25
C THR A 194 -5.45 6.48 -15.78
N VAL A 195 -5.65 6.75 -14.48
CA VAL A 195 -6.96 6.96 -13.88
C VAL A 195 -7.13 8.45 -13.61
N ASN A 196 -8.10 9.08 -14.26
CA ASN A 196 -8.33 10.51 -14.17
C ASN A 196 -9.49 10.79 -13.21
N ILE A 197 -9.23 11.62 -12.22
CA ILE A 197 -10.23 12.04 -11.24
C ILE A 197 -10.62 13.46 -11.61
N PRO A 198 -11.87 13.73 -12.03
CA PRO A 198 -12.31 15.09 -12.31
C PRO A 198 -12.30 15.94 -11.04
N ASP A 199 -12.23 17.26 -11.19
CA ASP A 199 -12.46 18.16 -10.06
C ASP A 199 -13.85 17.91 -9.45
N THR A 200 -13.98 18.06 -8.13
CA THR A 200 -15.12 17.64 -7.30
C THR A 200 -15.47 16.14 -7.39
N GLY A 201 -14.61 15.33 -7.98
CA GLY A 201 -14.72 13.88 -8.04
C GLY A 201 -14.07 13.17 -6.86
N GLN A 202 -14.26 11.87 -6.79
CA GLN A 202 -13.70 11.01 -5.76
C GLN A 202 -13.07 9.77 -6.37
N LEU A 203 -11.90 9.39 -5.87
CA LEU A 203 -11.29 8.09 -6.09
C LEU A 203 -11.49 7.21 -4.86
N LYS A 204 -11.96 5.99 -5.06
CA LYS A 204 -11.82 4.89 -4.11
C LYS A 204 -10.77 3.92 -4.62
N VAL A 205 -9.80 3.59 -3.79
CA VAL A 205 -8.82 2.52 -4.04
C VAL A 205 -9.08 1.38 -3.08
N THR A 206 -9.03 0.14 -3.57
CA THR A 206 -9.13 -1.09 -2.77
C THR A 206 -7.99 -2.04 -3.10
N TYR A 207 -7.23 -2.43 -2.07
CA TYR A 207 -6.30 -3.56 -2.11
C TYR A 207 -6.99 -4.79 -1.54
N THR A 208 -6.97 -5.90 -2.27
CA THR A 208 -7.57 -7.16 -1.85
C THR A 208 -6.53 -8.28 -1.90
N ILE A 209 -6.17 -8.79 -0.74
CA ILE A 209 -5.26 -9.93 -0.54
C ILE A 209 -6.10 -11.20 -0.37
N LYS A 210 -5.77 -12.24 -1.13
CA LYS A 210 -6.48 -13.53 -1.11
C LYS A 210 -5.51 -14.68 -0.91
N LEU A 211 -5.85 -15.55 0.03
CA LEU A 211 -5.24 -16.87 0.21
C LEU A 211 -6.29 -17.94 -0.07
N THR A 212 -6.04 -18.77 -1.08
CA THR A 212 -6.91 -19.90 -1.43
C THR A 212 -6.42 -21.16 -0.71
N PHE A 213 -7.27 -21.75 0.12
CA PHE A 213 -7.06 -23.06 0.71
C PHE A 213 -7.51 -24.09 -0.32
N ALA A 214 -6.60 -24.98 -0.72
CA ALA A 214 -6.99 -26.07 -1.61
C ALA A 214 -8.06 -26.92 -0.93
N GLY A 215 -9.00 -27.42 -1.72
CA GLY A 215 -9.81 -28.55 -1.32
C GLY A 215 -9.05 -29.85 -1.41
#